data_AF-A0A3M1XCQ0-F1
#
_entry.id   AF-A0A3M1XCQ0-F1
#
_cell.length_a   1.000
_cell.length_b   1.000
_cell.length_c   1.000
_cell.angle_alpha   90.00
_cell.angle_beta   90.00
_cell.angle_gamma   90.00
#
_symmetry.space_group_name_H-M   'P 1'
#
loop_
_entity.id
_entity.type
_entity.pdbx_description
1 polymer ?
#
loop_
_entity_poly.entity_id
_entity_poly.type
_entity_poly.pdbx_seq_one_letter_code
_entity_poly.pdbx_strand_id
1 'polypeptide(L)'
;MPMMDELLPFLLIGALLLVLAVLIARLIRITAARRGFRLVRPIYKLVVLEGEHKGKAFHINRTPFYIGRSDSCAVHLKNEPTVSRHHAYIAVEESSDTKLMLVDNRSMNGVYSDDGRRIFQKLLAPGDRFRIGRTVFALANSNGVVPPAPASPHSSVPNQNSLSRLGRYEIGPKVGRGGFMTVYRATDLRNNQTVALKVLTVQTDVRVQQYMRRKIRDWLHLGLALSHPHCVRLLDGNADSDPAYLVEEFIPGKKLSDMMSQLTDLDSRVRVIGEICHGLYFLHKNGIIHRDLSPNNVMFDEKKRCKLIDFGLARYDHHPTITQYGMLIGTPTYFSPEHARCDPTQLCPQSDLYSLGVIAFHLFTGRPPFVYEQGNYEDLVKAHIRLPPPRPRELVPDIPDDIETAILRALNKRPQERFKDALEMARAFGYKESFHLGSLASQSVQRAFAGSQFNEPLKLQRSDGTVLTIAPPQMHITRELIAPDDSAISRREHGRFVYQQDGFWRIEPPAQKSLLIYIDDTLLDEPTLLGKGDRIRIGKTTLTVL
;
A
#
# COMPACT_ATOMS: atom_id res chain seq x y z
N MET A 1 50.42 -53.93 16.69
CA MET A 1 49.83 -52.57 16.76
C MET A 1 49.66 -51.99 15.34
N PRO A 2 48.68 -52.44 14.51
CA PRO A 2 48.42 -51.79 13.22
C PRO A 2 47.11 -50.96 13.18
N MET A 3 46.35 -50.90 14.28
CA MET A 3 45.03 -50.26 14.30
C MET A 3 45.06 -48.75 14.59
N MET A 4 46.26 -48.15 14.70
CA MET A 4 46.42 -46.73 15.06
C MET A 4 46.77 -45.86 13.85
N ASP A 5 47.31 -46.43 12.77
CA ASP A 5 47.70 -45.70 11.56
C ASP A 5 46.53 -45.47 10.59
N GLU A 6 45.48 -46.31 10.61
CA GLU A 6 44.29 -46.12 9.78
C GLU A 6 43.31 -45.08 10.33
N LEU A 7 43.38 -44.74 11.63
CA LEU A 7 42.50 -43.75 12.27
C LEU A 7 43.07 -42.33 12.24
N LEU A 8 44.38 -42.18 12.03
CA LEU A 8 45.07 -40.90 11.97
C LEU A 8 44.52 -39.96 10.87
N PRO A 9 44.21 -40.43 9.64
CA PRO A 9 43.64 -39.59 8.60
C PRO A 9 42.24 -39.07 8.95
N PHE A 10 41.41 -39.90 9.59
CA PHE A 10 40.05 -39.51 10.00
C PHE A 10 40.06 -38.51 11.16
N LEU A 11 40.99 -38.65 12.10
CA LEU A 11 41.23 -37.67 13.16
C LEU A 11 41.73 -36.33 12.60
N LEU A 12 42.61 -36.36 11.60
CA LEU A 12 43.10 -35.16 10.90
C LEU A 12 41.98 -34.46 10.11
N ILE A 13 41.13 -35.22 9.42
CA ILE A 13 39.97 -34.66 8.70
C ILE A 13 38.94 -34.09 9.67
N GLY A 14 38.67 -34.78 10.79
CA GLY A 14 37.79 -34.28 11.85
C GLY A 14 38.31 -32.99 12.49
N ALA A 15 39.61 -32.92 12.76
CA ALA A 15 40.26 -31.71 13.26
C ALA A 15 40.22 -30.56 12.24
N LEU A 16 40.43 -30.85 10.95
CA LEU A 16 40.35 -29.87 9.87
C LEU A 16 38.92 -29.33 9.69
N LEU A 17 37.91 -30.20 9.77
CA LEU A 17 36.50 -29.82 9.73
C LEU A 17 36.09 -29.01 10.96
N LEU A 18 36.61 -29.31 12.15
CA LEU A 18 36.38 -28.54 13.36
C LEU A 18 37.04 -27.15 13.25
N VAL A 19 38.26 -27.06 12.75
CA VAL A 19 38.96 -25.79 12.48
C VAL A 19 38.23 -24.98 11.42
N LEU A 20 37.72 -25.63 10.36
CA LEU A 20 36.91 -24.99 9.32
C LEU A 20 35.56 -24.52 9.86
N ALA A 21 34.90 -25.29 10.72
CA ALA A 21 33.65 -24.91 11.39
C ALA A 21 33.86 -23.74 12.36
N VAL A 22 34.99 -23.71 13.10
CA VAL A 22 35.38 -22.60 13.96
C VAL A 22 35.75 -21.36 13.12
N LEU A 23 36.43 -21.53 11.98
CA LEU A 23 36.73 -20.45 11.04
C LEU A 23 35.48 -19.92 10.36
N ILE A 24 34.53 -20.77 9.98
CA ILE A 24 33.22 -20.39 9.44
C ILE A 24 32.38 -19.73 10.52
N ALA A 25 32.34 -20.23 11.76
CA ALA A 25 31.68 -19.56 12.88
C ALA A 25 32.35 -18.22 13.23
N ARG A 26 33.67 -18.11 13.06
CA ARG A 26 34.43 -16.86 13.24
C ARG A 26 34.22 -15.92 12.06
N LEU A 27 34.06 -16.41 10.83
CA LEU A 27 33.70 -15.64 9.64
C LEU A 27 32.24 -15.22 9.69
N ILE A 28 31.32 -16.04 10.21
CA ILE A 28 29.92 -15.70 10.51
C ILE A 28 29.87 -14.70 11.66
N ARG A 29 30.70 -14.84 12.71
CA ARG A 29 30.84 -13.81 13.75
C ARG A 29 31.51 -12.54 13.25
N ILE A 30 32.44 -12.59 12.30
CA ILE A 30 33.10 -11.42 11.69
C ILE A 30 32.18 -10.76 10.65
N THR A 31 31.36 -11.52 9.93
CA THR A 31 30.35 -10.99 8.99
C THR A 31 29.06 -10.53 9.72
N ALA A 32 28.70 -11.17 10.84
CA ALA A 32 27.66 -10.70 11.76
C ALA A 32 28.15 -9.52 12.63
N ALA A 33 29.42 -9.47 13.03
CA ALA A 33 30.01 -8.30 13.70
C ALA A 33 30.34 -7.15 12.72
N ARG A 34 30.43 -7.43 11.41
CA ARG A 34 30.46 -6.40 10.34
C ARG A 34 29.07 -5.94 9.90
N ARG A 35 27.99 -6.50 10.46
CA ARG A 35 26.61 -6.00 10.33
C ARG A 35 26.09 -5.62 11.72
N GLY A 36 26.45 -4.43 12.21
CA GLY A 36 25.84 -3.98 13.47
C GLY A 36 26.17 -2.57 13.94
N PHE A 37 27.36 -2.03 13.63
CA PHE A 37 27.71 -0.67 14.06
C PHE A 37 28.59 0.01 13.01
N ARG A 38 28.10 1.15 12.52
CA ARG A 38 28.89 2.07 11.68
C ARG A 38 29.48 3.13 12.61
N LEU A 39 30.80 3.26 12.62
CA LEU A 39 31.49 4.36 13.30
C LEU A 39 31.27 5.64 12.50
N VAL A 40 30.51 6.58 13.08
CA VAL A 40 30.25 7.89 12.50
C VAL A 40 31.33 8.84 13.05
N ARG A 41 32.00 9.63 12.20
CA ARG A 41 32.82 10.76 12.69
C ARG A 41 31.86 11.74 13.38
N PRO A 42 31.95 12.00 14.69
CA PRO A 42 30.87 12.63 15.41
C PRO A 42 30.88 14.13 15.16
N ILE A 43 29.76 14.69 14.75
CA ILE A 43 29.56 16.15 14.76
C ILE A 43 28.29 16.52 15.55
N TYR A 44 27.38 15.59 15.86
CA TYR A 44 26.09 15.95 16.47
C TYR A 44 25.97 15.51 17.93
N LYS A 45 25.45 16.42 18.77
CA LYS A 45 25.04 16.14 20.15
C LYS A 45 23.53 16.19 20.25
N LEU A 46 22.94 15.25 20.96
CA LEU A 46 21.54 15.27 21.33
C LEU A 46 21.39 15.94 22.69
N VAL A 47 20.79 17.12 22.73
CA VAL A 47 20.61 17.93 23.94
C VAL A 47 19.21 17.75 24.49
N VAL A 48 19.08 17.58 25.80
CA VAL A 48 17.77 17.47 26.46
C VAL A 48 17.33 18.85 26.95
N LEU A 49 16.23 19.36 26.39
CA LEU A 49 15.68 20.67 26.73
C LEU A 49 14.71 20.61 27.92
N GLU A 50 13.94 19.54 28.02
CA GLU A 50 12.91 19.33 29.05
C GLU A 50 12.84 17.85 29.44
N GLY A 51 12.35 17.55 30.65
CA GLY A 51 12.18 16.18 31.16
C GLY A 51 13.43 15.59 31.82
N GLU A 52 13.49 14.26 31.89
CA GLU A 52 14.59 13.55 32.54
C GLU A 52 15.91 13.81 31.80
N HIS A 53 16.97 14.16 32.54
CA HIS A 53 18.27 14.62 32.01
C HIS A 53 18.29 16.02 31.38
N LYS A 54 17.31 16.90 31.68
CA LYS A 54 17.33 18.32 31.27
C LYS A 54 18.70 18.97 31.44
N GLY A 55 19.18 19.62 30.39
CA GLY A 55 20.48 20.30 30.32
C GLY A 55 21.66 19.39 29.95
N LYS A 56 21.48 18.07 29.89
CA LYS A 56 22.54 17.15 29.44
C LYS A 56 22.60 17.06 27.92
N ALA A 57 23.80 16.81 27.42
CA ALA A 57 24.07 16.55 26.01
C ALA A 57 24.71 15.16 25.84
N PHE A 58 24.15 14.36 24.94
CA PHE A 58 24.63 13.02 24.62
C PHE A 58 25.31 13.01 23.24
N HIS A 59 26.50 12.43 23.15
CA HIS A 59 27.23 12.34 21.89
C HIS A 59 26.70 11.17 21.06
N ILE A 60 26.24 11.44 19.84
CA ILE A 60 25.82 10.40 18.90
C ILE A 60 27.09 9.85 18.21
N ASN A 61 27.80 8.96 18.92
CA ASN A 61 29.08 8.41 18.48
C ASN A 61 28.98 6.99 17.90
N ARG A 62 27.80 6.36 18.01
CA ARG A 62 27.48 5.04 17.50
C ARG A 62 26.04 5.02 17.03
N THR A 63 25.80 4.39 15.89
CA THR A 63 24.44 4.11 15.40
C THR A 63 24.22 2.60 15.26
N PRO A 64 23.04 2.07 15.63
CA PRO A 64 21.87 2.82 16.11
C PRO A 64 22.03 3.33 17.56
N PHE A 65 21.65 4.59 17.78
CA PHE A 65 21.71 5.30 19.06
C PHE A 65 20.35 5.24 19.74
N TYR A 66 20.17 4.32 20.68
CA TYR A 66 18.86 4.03 21.30
C TYR A 66 18.49 4.99 22.44
N ILE A 67 17.20 5.32 22.52
CA ILE A 67 16.56 6.12 23.57
C ILE A 67 15.41 5.30 24.16
N GLY A 68 15.35 5.12 25.48
CA GLY A 68 14.30 4.33 26.11
C GLY A 68 14.51 4.05 27.59
N ARG A 69 13.62 3.24 28.18
CA ARG A 69 13.67 2.83 29.60
C ARG A 69 14.66 1.71 29.91
N SER A 70 15.22 1.03 28.91
CA SER A 70 16.24 0.00 29.15
C SER A 70 17.59 0.66 29.43
N ASP A 71 18.31 0.08 30.39
CA ASP A 71 19.73 0.32 30.67
C ASP A 71 20.66 0.17 29.45
N SER A 72 20.27 -0.64 28.47
CA SER A 72 20.98 -0.79 27.20
C SER A 72 20.85 0.40 26.25
N CYS A 73 19.98 1.39 26.55
CA CYS A 73 19.82 2.59 25.74
C CYS A 73 20.92 3.62 26.03
N ALA A 74 21.41 4.28 24.97
CA ALA A 74 22.38 5.36 25.10
C ALA A 74 21.81 6.57 25.86
N VAL A 75 20.51 6.81 25.75
CA VAL A 75 19.75 7.71 26.64
C VAL A 75 18.74 6.87 27.42
N HIS A 76 19.03 6.68 28.70
CA HIS A 76 18.23 5.88 29.62
C HIS A 76 17.25 6.77 30.41
N LEU A 77 15.96 6.69 30.06
CA LEU A 77 14.86 7.48 30.63
C LEU A 77 14.07 6.68 31.69
N LYS A 78 14.72 6.33 32.81
CA LYS A 78 14.21 5.32 33.75
C LYS A 78 12.86 5.68 34.37
N ASN A 79 12.60 6.97 34.59
CA ASN A 79 11.45 7.46 35.35
C ASN A 79 10.30 7.96 34.46
N GLU A 80 10.34 7.68 33.15
CA GLU A 80 9.30 8.06 32.19
C GLU A 80 8.32 6.88 31.92
N PRO A 81 7.17 6.79 32.61
CA PRO A 81 6.29 5.61 32.52
C PRO A 81 5.66 5.43 31.13
N THR A 82 5.52 6.52 30.38
CA THR A 82 4.99 6.51 29.01
C THR A 82 6.05 6.14 27.97
N VAL A 83 7.28 5.85 28.36
CA VAL A 83 8.37 5.54 27.42
C VAL A 83 8.58 4.01 27.32
N SER A 84 8.64 3.43 26.12
CA SER A 84 8.98 2.01 25.95
C SER A 84 10.43 1.68 26.36
N ARG A 85 10.73 0.39 26.59
CA ARG A 85 12.10 -0.08 26.93
C ARG A 85 13.14 0.35 25.89
N HIS A 86 12.82 0.21 24.61
CA HIS A 86 13.57 0.77 23.47
C HIS A 86 12.58 1.60 22.66
N HIS A 87 12.46 2.89 22.97
CA HIS A 87 11.38 3.74 22.46
C HIS A 87 11.65 4.28 21.06
N ALA A 88 12.87 4.75 20.83
CA ALA A 88 13.29 5.30 19.56
C ALA A 88 14.79 5.04 19.37
N TYR A 89 15.27 5.18 18.15
CA TYR A 89 16.70 5.21 17.88
C TYR A 89 17.05 6.21 16.79
N ILE A 90 18.30 6.66 16.79
CA ILE A 90 18.87 7.48 15.73
C ILE A 90 19.86 6.61 14.93
N ALA A 91 19.70 6.56 13.62
CA ALA A 91 20.58 5.84 12.70
C ALA A 91 21.16 6.77 11.63
N VAL A 92 22.19 6.31 10.91
CA VAL A 92 22.67 7.00 9.71
C VAL A 92 21.75 6.63 8.53
N GLU A 93 21.39 7.60 7.70
CA GLU A 93 20.57 7.38 6.50
C GLU A 93 21.31 6.48 5.49
N GLU A 94 20.63 5.47 4.92
CA GLU A 94 21.27 4.47 4.03
C GLU A 94 21.92 5.07 2.77
N SER A 95 21.43 6.23 2.33
CA SER A 95 21.92 6.96 1.15
C SER A 95 22.98 8.04 1.46
N SER A 96 23.34 8.24 2.74
CA SER A 96 24.27 9.31 3.16
C SER A 96 25.04 8.97 4.43
N ASP A 97 26.37 9.09 4.39
CA ASP A 97 27.24 8.79 5.54
C ASP A 97 27.24 9.86 6.64
N THR A 98 26.49 10.95 6.48
CA THR A 98 26.52 12.13 7.36
C THR A 98 25.16 12.57 7.89
N LYS A 99 24.07 12.06 7.33
CA LYS A 99 22.71 12.42 7.72
C LYS A 99 22.15 11.45 8.76
N LEU A 100 21.44 12.00 9.75
CA LEU A 100 20.86 11.25 10.85
C LEU A 100 19.35 11.07 10.65
N MET A 101 18.85 9.86 10.85
CA MET A 101 17.43 9.53 10.82
C MET A 101 16.96 9.17 12.23
N LEU A 102 15.96 9.88 12.75
CA LEU A 102 15.22 9.50 13.96
C LEU A 102 14.13 8.52 13.58
N VAL A 103 14.03 7.40 14.30
CA VAL A 103 13.03 6.36 14.06
C VAL A 103 12.33 6.00 15.37
N ASP A 104 11.00 6.03 15.36
CA ASP A 104 10.18 5.45 16.44
C ASP A 104 10.28 3.93 16.39
N ASN A 105 10.71 3.32 17.50
CA ASN A 105 10.97 1.89 17.58
C ASN A 105 9.74 1.12 18.07
N ARG A 106 8.61 1.30 17.38
CA ARG A 106 7.31 0.70 17.75
C ARG A 106 6.93 1.03 19.20
N SER A 107 7.15 2.28 19.58
CA SER A 107 6.88 2.74 20.92
C SER A 107 5.36 2.74 21.18
N MET A 108 4.98 2.50 22.45
CA MET A 108 3.58 2.43 22.84
C MET A 108 2.89 3.80 22.69
N ASN A 109 3.62 4.88 23.00
CA ASN A 109 3.06 6.22 23.10
C ASN A 109 3.57 7.20 22.04
N GLY A 110 4.50 6.82 21.17
CA GLY A 110 4.94 7.65 20.05
C GLY A 110 6.07 8.64 20.36
N VAL A 111 6.87 8.92 19.34
CA VAL A 111 7.73 10.11 19.23
C VAL A 111 6.93 11.24 18.58
N TYR A 112 7.09 12.49 19.02
CA TYR A 112 6.37 13.65 18.48
C TYR A 112 7.28 14.81 18.11
N SER A 113 6.93 15.60 17.11
CA SER A 113 7.54 16.91 16.85
C SER A 113 6.97 17.99 17.78
N ASP A 114 7.62 19.16 17.82
CA ASP A 114 7.17 20.31 18.61
C ASP A 114 5.75 20.77 18.28
N ASP A 115 5.30 20.57 17.04
CA ASP A 115 3.92 20.87 16.58
C ASP A 115 2.89 19.78 16.95
N GLY A 116 3.28 18.77 17.74
CA GLY A 116 2.39 17.70 18.21
C GLY A 116 2.12 16.59 17.18
N ARG A 117 2.75 16.62 15.99
CA ARG A 117 2.62 15.53 15.01
C ARG A 117 3.44 14.32 15.45
N ARG A 118 2.89 13.13 15.28
CA ARG A 118 3.61 11.87 15.57
C ARG A 118 4.68 11.63 14.49
N ILE A 119 5.91 11.40 14.93
CA ILE A 119 7.06 11.05 14.10
C ILE A 119 7.21 9.54 14.11
N PHE A 120 7.10 8.91 12.94
CA PHE A 120 7.46 7.50 12.75
C PHE A 120 8.92 7.39 12.31
N GLN A 121 9.32 8.26 11.38
CA GLN A 121 10.69 8.47 10.96
C GLN A 121 10.87 9.93 10.53
N LYS A 122 12.03 10.53 10.80
CA LYS A 122 12.36 11.90 10.39
C LYS A 122 13.87 12.05 10.19
N LEU A 123 14.27 12.59 9.03
CA LEU A 123 15.63 13.05 8.81
C LEU A 123 15.90 14.23 9.74
N LEU A 124 16.86 14.10 10.65
CA LEU A 124 17.22 15.11 11.63
C LEU A 124 18.24 16.10 11.04
N ALA A 125 17.92 17.39 11.16
CA ALA A 125 18.83 18.50 10.95
C ALA A 125 19.18 19.19 12.28
N PRO A 126 20.34 19.84 12.42
CA PRO A 126 20.65 20.66 13.59
C PRO A 126 19.56 21.71 13.84
N GLY A 127 19.07 21.79 15.08
CA GLY A 127 17.95 22.62 15.49
C GLY A 127 16.61 21.89 15.53
N ASP A 128 16.51 20.69 14.95
CA ASP A 128 15.31 19.86 15.06
C ASP A 128 15.06 19.44 16.50
N ARG A 129 13.78 19.45 16.87
CA ARG A 129 13.29 19.07 18.19
C ARG A 129 12.26 17.95 18.09
N PHE A 130 12.26 17.07 19.09
CA PHE A 130 11.28 16.00 19.20
C PHE A 130 11.07 15.61 20.67
N ARG A 131 9.90 15.05 20.97
CA ARG A 131 9.44 14.67 22.29
C ARG A 131 9.23 13.16 22.37
N ILE A 132 9.68 12.57 23.48
CA ILE A 132 9.45 11.18 23.88
C ILE A 132 8.97 11.18 25.33
N GLY A 133 7.72 10.76 25.54
CA GLY A 133 7.07 10.95 26.85
C GLY A 133 7.02 12.44 27.22
N ARG A 134 7.55 12.81 28.38
CA ARG A 134 7.67 14.22 28.80
C ARG A 134 9.02 14.85 28.45
N THR A 135 9.94 14.07 27.90
CA THR A 135 11.31 14.51 27.61
C THR A 135 11.40 15.10 26.20
N VAL A 136 11.95 16.31 26.09
CA VAL A 136 12.14 17.04 24.82
C VAL A 136 13.63 17.06 24.47
N PHE A 137 13.94 16.63 23.26
CA PHE A 137 15.28 16.55 22.70
C PHE A 137 15.45 17.59 21.60
N ALA A 138 16.69 18.06 21.42
CA ALA A 138 17.10 18.88 20.29
C ALA A 138 18.43 18.38 19.73
N LEU A 139 18.56 18.37 18.39
CA LEU A 139 19.84 18.08 17.76
C LEU A 139 20.70 19.36 17.71
N ALA A 140 21.85 19.35 18.37
CA ALA A 140 22.82 20.46 18.31
C ALA A 140 23.78 20.30 17.12
N ASN A 141 24.40 21.41 16.71
CA ASN A 141 25.46 21.43 15.71
C ASN A 141 26.81 20.87 16.25
N SER A 142 27.85 20.87 15.40
CA SER A 142 29.25 20.52 15.70
C SER A 142 29.77 21.01 17.04
N ASN A 143 29.38 22.23 17.37
CA ASN A 143 29.94 22.98 18.48
C ASN A 143 29.11 22.77 19.77
N GLY A 144 28.09 21.91 19.73
CA GLY A 144 27.21 21.63 20.86
C GLY A 144 26.19 22.74 21.14
N VAL A 145 26.10 23.74 20.27
CA VAL A 145 25.09 24.79 20.34
C VAL A 145 23.84 24.27 19.64
N VAL A 146 22.71 24.28 20.33
CA VAL A 146 21.40 24.05 19.71
C VAL A 146 21.07 25.32 18.93
N PRO A 147 21.05 25.29 17.58
CA PRO A 147 20.60 26.44 16.82
C PRO A 147 19.19 26.82 17.27
N PRO A 148 18.79 28.12 17.23
CA PRO A 148 17.39 28.46 17.35
C PRO A 148 16.62 27.57 16.36
N ALA A 149 15.48 27.03 16.80
CA ALA A 149 14.68 26.15 15.95
C ALA A 149 14.59 26.82 14.58
N PRO A 150 14.93 26.11 13.47
CA PRO A 150 14.89 26.72 12.16
C PRO A 150 13.53 27.42 12.07
N ALA A 151 13.55 28.75 11.83
CA ALA A 151 12.33 29.51 11.61
C ALA A 151 11.63 28.73 10.51
N SER A 152 10.61 27.99 10.90
CA SER A 152 9.93 27.15 9.95
C SER A 152 9.40 28.14 8.91
N PRO A 153 9.48 27.83 7.61
CA PRO A 153 8.59 28.45 6.63
C PRO A 153 7.09 28.31 7.04
N HIS A 154 6.84 27.58 8.12
CA HIS A 154 5.59 27.31 8.80
C HIS A 154 5.60 27.82 10.25
N SER A 155 6.00 29.07 10.50
CA SER A 155 5.55 29.83 11.67
C SER A 155 4.41 30.79 11.30
N SER A 156 3.58 30.39 10.34
CA SER A 156 2.16 30.47 10.56
C SER A 156 1.77 29.12 11.16
N VAL A 157 1.12 29.13 12.32
CA VAL A 157 0.05 28.14 12.52
C VAL A 157 -0.74 28.22 11.22
N PRO A 158 -0.76 27.19 10.35
CA PRO A 158 -1.84 27.16 9.41
C PRO A 158 -3.03 27.08 10.35
N ASN A 159 -3.78 28.18 10.39
CA ASN A 159 -5.19 28.15 10.70
C ASN A 159 -5.68 26.81 10.12
N GLN A 160 -6.54 26.06 10.81
CA GLN A 160 -7.04 24.77 10.31
C GLN A 160 -7.75 24.86 8.91
N ASN A 161 -7.62 25.99 8.21
CA ASN A 161 -8.00 26.39 6.86
C ASN A 161 -6.81 26.82 5.94
N SER A 162 -5.69 26.10 5.83
CA SER A 162 -4.64 26.47 4.85
C SER A 162 -4.75 25.80 3.48
N LEU A 163 -5.85 25.10 3.23
CA LEU A 163 -6.43 24.96 1.90
C LEU A 163 -7.88 25.41 2.07
N SER A 164 -8.18 26.71 1.92
CA SER A 164 -9.58 27.16 1.88
C SER A 164 -10.26 26.71 0.59
N ARG A 165 -9.45 26.50 -0.46
CA ARG A 165 -9.92 26.13 -1.78
C ARG A 165 -8.86 25.31 -2.54
N LEU A 166 -9.31 24.34 -3.34
CA LEU A 166 -8.50 23.63 -4.31
C LEU A 166 -9.24 23.64 -5.64
N GLY A 167 -8.72 24.36 -6.64
CA GLY A 167 -9.44 24.61 -7.89
C GLY A 167 -10.79 25.28 -7.63
N ARG A 168 -11.90 24.61 -7.98
CA ARG A 168 -13.27 25.10 -7.73
C ARG A 168 -13.91 24.58 -6.44
N TYR A 169 -13.17 23.82 -5.64
CA TYR A 169 -13.70 23.17 -4.45
C TYR A 169 -13.34 23.98 -3.22
N GLU A 170 -14.33 24.49 -2.51
CA GLU A 170 -14.15 25.04 -1.17
C GLU A 170 -13.98 23.89 -0.19
N ILE A 171 -12.90 23.89 0.57
CA ILE A 171 -12.55 22.77 1.44
C ILE A 171 -13.13 23.01 2.83
N GLY A 172 -13.93 22.06 3.27
CA GLY A 172 -14.49 22.02 4.61
C GLY A 172 -13.76 21.04 5.52
N PRO A 173 -14.45 20.49 6.54
CA PRO A 173 -13.85 19.63 7.54
C PRO A 173 -13.20 18.37 6.95
N LYS A 174 -12.08 17.96 7.56
CA LYS A 174 -11.46 16.67 7.27
C LYS A 174 -12.40 15.53 7.71
N VAL A 175 -12.65 14.61 6.79
CA VAL A 175 -13.49 13.41 7.02
C VAL A 175 -12.64 12.22 7.45
N GLY A 176 -11.42 12.10 6.91
CA GLY A 176 -10.55 10.97 7.22
C GLY A 176 -9.17 11.06 6.57
N ARG A 177 -8.32 10.07 6.85
CA ARG A 177 -7.03 9.88 6.19
C ARG A 177 -6.85 8.40 5.88
N GLY A 178 -6.57 8.08 4.62
CA GLY A 178 -6.33 6.72 4.14
C GLY A 178 -5.02 6.66 3.36
N GLY A 179 -4.05 5.92 3.87
CA GLY A 179 -2.71 5.80 3.26
C GLY A 179 -2.08 7.16 2.93
N PHE A 180 -1.97 7.43 1.63
CA PHE A 180 -1.35 8.62 1.06
C PHE A 180 -2.31 9.80 0.81
N MET A 181 -3.62 9.56 0.95
CA MET A 181 -4.66 10.54 0.68
C MET A 181 -5.32 11.03 1.97
N THR A 182 -5.69 12.31 2.00
CA THR A 182 -6.57 12.88 3.03
C THR A 182 -7.90 13.25 2.41
N VAL A 183 -9.00 12.86 3.05
CA VAL A 183 -10.36 13.09 2.55
C VAL A 183 -10.98 14.26 3.31
N TYR A 184 -11.48 15.23 2.56
CA TYR A 184 -12.20 16.40 3.06
C TYR A 184 -13.63 16.37 2.56
N ARG A 185 -14.55 16.88 3.39
CA ARG A 185 -15.85 17.32 2.92
C ARG A 185 -15.61 18.66 2.24
N ALA A 186 -16.07 18.82 1.00
CA ALA A 186 -15.87 20.04 0.23
C ALA A 186 -17.17 20.46 -0.47
N THR A 187 -17.23 21.70 -0.93
CA THR A 187 -18.33 22.26 -1.72
C THR A 187 -17.82 22.52 -3.13
N ASP A 188 -18.43 21.89 -4.14
CA ASP A 188 -18.21 22.27 -5.54
C ASP A 188 -18.91 23.60 -5.82
N LEU A 189 -18.14 24.66 -6.02
CA LEU A 189 -18.67 26.02 -6.22
C LEU A 189 -19.42 26.19 -7.55
N ARG A 190 -19.33 25.25 -8.48
CA ARG A 190 -20.06 25.30 -9.76
C ARG A 190 -21.57 25.10 -9.56
N ASN A 191 -21.96 24.18 -8.67
CA ASN A 191 -23.34 23.78 -8.46
C ASN A 191 -23.76 23.77 -6.98
N ASN A 192 -22.89 24.27 -6.09
CA ASN A 192 -23.05 24.30 -4.64
C ASN A 192 -23.33 22.91 -4.02
N GLN A 193 -22.75 21.86 -4.59
CA GLN A 193 -22.93 20.48 -4.15
C GLN A 193 -21.85 20.06 -3.14
N THR A 194 -22.23 19.35 -2.08
CA THR A 194 -21.26 18.70 -1.18
C THR A 194 -20.61 17.50 -1.87
N VAL A 195 -19.29 17.44 -1.83
CA VAL A 195 -18.45 16.38 -2.44
C VAL A 195 -17.41 15.86 -1.46
N ALA A 196 -16.89 14.65 -1.73
CA ALA A 196 -15.73 14.10 -1.03
C ALA A 196 -14.46 14.42 -1.85
N LEU A 197 -13.61 15.27 -1.30
CA LEU A 197 -12.34 15.68 -1.93
C LEU A 197 -11.19 14.88 -1.33
N LYS A 198 -10.59 13.98 -2.11
CA LYS A 198 -9.40 13.21 -1.74
C LYS A 198 -8.15 13.91 -2.25
N VAL A 199 -7.31 14.38 -1.34
CA VAL A 199 -6.09 15.14 -1.64
C VAL A 199 -4.86 14.30 -1.36
N LEU A 200 -3.92 14.23 -2.29
CA LEU A 200 -2.63 13.57 -2.10
C LEU A 200 -1.79 14.38 -1.10
N THR A 201 -1.38 13.73 -0.01
CA THR A 201 -0.68 14.39 1.11
C THR A 201 0.75 13.89 1.33
N VAL A 202 1.24 13.00 0.47
CA VAL A 202 2.64 12.54 0.52
C VAL A 202 3.53 13.65 0.00
N GLN A 203 4.37 14.22 0.86
CA GLN A 203 5.26 15.32 0.49
C GLN A 203 6.74 14.92 0.38
N THR A 204 7.13 13.78 0.94
CA THR A 204 8.56 13.47 1.18
C THR A 204 9.18 12.48 0.19
N ASP A 205 8.38 11.70 -0.55
CA ASP A 205 8.88 10.73 -1.53
C ASP A 205 8.33 11.03 -2.93
N VAL A 206 9.21 11.52 -3.80
CA VAL A 206 8.90 11.90 -5.18
C VAL A 206 8.42 10.70 -6.01
N ARG A 207 8.96 9.50 -5.77
CA ARG A 207 8.56 8.29 -6.51
C ARG A 207 7.14 7.89 -6.14
N VAL A 208 6.81 7.93 -4.85
CA VAL A 208 5.45 7.66 -4.38
C VAL A 208 4.47 8.70 -4.92
N GLN A 209 4.86 9.98 -4.95
CA GLN A 209 4.02 11.03 -5.55
C GLN A 209 3.76 10.78 -7.04
N GLN A 210 4.80 10.52 -7.83
CA GLN A 210 4.67 10.27 -9.28
C GLN A 210 3.78 9.05 -9.55
N TYR A 211 4.01 7.95 -8.82
CA TYR A 211 3.17 6.76 -8.90
C TYR A 211 1.71 7.07 -8.58
N MET A 212 1.44 7.76 -7.47
CA MET A 212 0.08 8.09 -7.05
C MET A 212 -0.61 9.04 -8.04
N ARG A 213 0.11 10.02 -8.58
CA ARG A 213 -0.40 10.91 -9.65
C ARG A 213 -0.78 10.11 -10.89
N ARG A 214 0.04 9.15 -11.31
CA ARG A 214 -0.29 8.24 -12.41
C ARG A 214 -1.56 7.44 -12.13
N LYS A 215 -1.68 6.81 -10.95
CA LYS A 215 -2.90 6.06 -10.60
C LYS A 215 -4.14 6.97 -10.53
N ILE A 216 -4.00 8.20 -10.05
CA ILE A 216 -5.07 9.21 -10.10
C ILE A 216 -5.47 9.49 -11.56
N ARG A 217 -4.50 9.64 -12.46
CA ARG A 217 -4.74 9.82 -13.90
C ARG A 217 -5.47 8.62 -14.49
N ASP A 218 -4.95 7.41 -14.33
CA ASP A 218 -5.58 6.16 -14.79
C ASP A 218 -7.03 6.05 -14.28
N TRP A 219 -7.23 6.38 -13.00
CA TRP A 219 -8.55 6.36 -12.39
C TRP A 219 -9.50 7.42 -12.96
N LEU A 220 -9.01 8.60 -13.32
CA LEU A 220 -9.83 9.61 -14.00
C LEU A 220 -10.24 9.14 -15.39
N HIS A 221 -9.33 8.51 -16.15
CA HIS A 221 -9.63 7.99 -17.48
C HIS A 221 -10.72 6.91 -17.45
N LEU A 222 -10.68 6.00 -16.47
CA LEU A 222 -11.64 4.89 -16.36
C LEU A 222 -12.89 5.26 -15.57
N GLY A 223 -12.72 5.85 -14.39
CA GLY A 223 -13.73 6.01 -13.36
C GLY A 223 -14.81 7.05 -13.67
N LEU A 224 -14.52 8.09 -14.45
CA LEU A 224 -15.50 9.15 -14.76
C LEU A 224 -16.70 8.63 -15.57
N ALA A 225 -16.51 7.58 -16.36
CA ALA A 225 -17.57 6.96 -17.14
C ALA A 225 -18.38 5.92 -16.33
N LEU A 226 -17.92 5.56 -15.12
CA LEU A 226 -18.53 4.52 -14.30
C LEU A 226 -19.60 5.12 -13.38
N SER A 227 -20.80 4.56 -13.45
CA SER A 227 -21.92 4.93 -12.60
C SER A 227 -22.70 3.70 -12.23
N HIS A 228 -22.79 3.41 -10.94
CA HIS A 228 -23.52 2.26 -10.42
C HIS A 228 -24.09 2.57 -9.03
N PRO A 229 -25.33 2.14 -8.69
CA PRO A 229 -25.94 2.45 -7.40
C PRO A 229 -25.12 2.02 -6.18
N HIS A 230 -24.38 0.91 -6.30
CA HIS A 230 -23.58 0.33 -5.22
C HIS A 230 -22.08 0.62 -5.32
N CYS A 231 -21.69 1.61 -6.12
CA CYS A 231 -20.32 2.10 -6.22
C CYS A 231 -20.33 3.63 -6.03
N VAL A 232 -19.33 4.17 -5.34
CA VAL A 232 -19.13 5.62 -5.26
C VAL A 232 -18.83 6.18 -6.64
N ARG A 233 -19.52 7.25 -7.01
CA ARG A 233 -19.32 7.92 -8.29
C ARG A 233 -18.10 8.84 -8.24
N LEU A 234 -17.16 8.64 -9.17
CA LEU A 234 -16.11 9.62 -9.46
C LEU A 234 -16.71 10.79 -10.24
N LEU A 235 -16.48 12.01 -9.77
CA LEU A 235 -17.03 13.24 -10.34
C LEU A 235 -15.99 14.05 -11.11
N ASP A 236 -14.77 14.12 -10.57
CA ASP A 236 -13.68 14.93 -11.13
C ASP A 236 -12.34 14.56 -10.48
N GLY A 237 -11.26 15.20 -10.91
CA GLY A 237 -9.95 15.17 -10.27
C GLY A 237 -8.90 15.84 -11.13
N ASN A 238 -7.71 16.00 -10.56
CA ASN A 238 -6.57 16.55 -11.28
C ASN A 238 -5.27 15.92 -10.76
N ALA A 239 -4.69 15.02 -11.57
CA ALA A 239 -3.43 14.34 -11.30
C ALA A 239 -2.21 15.28 -11.37
N ASP A 240 -2.31 16.34 -12.18
CA ASP A 240 -1.17 17.20 -12.52
C ASP A 240 -1.08 18.42 -11.59
N SER A 241 -2.18 18.78 -10.91
CA SER A 241 -2.19 19.82 -9.87
C SER A 241 -1.30 19.48 -8.66
N ASP A 242 -0.95 20.50 -7.88
CA ASP A 242 -0.23 20.34 -6.61
C ASP A 242 -0.99 21.05 -5.47
N PRO A 243 -1.61 20.30 -4.52
CA PRO A 243 -1.62 18.84 -4.44
C PRO A 243 -2.57 18.20 -5.47
N ALA A 244 -2.20 17.01 -5.97
CA ALA A 244 -3.07 16.20 -6.83
C ALA A 244 -4.31 15.73 -6.05
N TYR A 245 -5.46 15.66 -6.72
CA TYR A 245 -6.72 15.33 -6.04
C TYR A 245 -7.72 14.54 -6.90
N LEU A 246 -8.67 13.90 -6.22
CA LEU A 246 -9.85 13.25 -6.78
C LEU A 246 -11.11 13.75 -6.07
N VAL A 247 -12.21 13.78 -6.79
CA VAL A 247 -13.51 14.25 -6.32
C VAL A 247 -14.54 13.17 -6.57
N GLU A 248 -15.16 12.73 -5.49
CA GLU A 248 -16.21 11.71 -5.50
C GLU A 248 -17.51 12.28 -4.93
N GLU A 249 -18.62 11.61 -5.20
CA GLU A 249 -19.87 11.91 -4.49
C GLU A 249 -19.67 11.78 -2.98
N PHE A 250 -20.25 12.70 -2.21
CA PHE A 250 -20.21 12.61 -0.76
C PHE A 250 -21.30 11.65 -0.27
N ILE A 251 -20.92 10.61 0.48
CA ILE A 251 -21.85 9.66 1.09
C ILE A 251 -22.01 10.05 2.58
N PRO A 252 -23.17 10.56 3.01
CA PRO A 252 -23.35 11.09 4.37
C PRO A 252 -23.56 10.01 5.44
N GLY A 253 -23.86 8.76 5.06
CA GLY A 253 -24.18 7.71 6.01
C GLY A 253 -22.95 7.05 6.65
N LYS A 254 -23.22 6.02 7.47
CA LYS A 254 -22.20 5.32 8.26
C LYS A 254 -21.48 4.24 7.44
N LYS A 255 -20.30 3.84 7.90
CA LYS A 255 -19.58 2.69 7.35
C LYS A 255 -20.22 1.39 7.80
N LEU A 256 -20.03 0.32 7.03
CA LEU A 256 -20.46 -1.02 7.42
C LEU A 256 -19.80 -1.44 8.74
N SER A 257 -18.52 -1.09 8.96
CA SER A 257 -17.80 -1.33 10.22
C SER A 257 -18.56 -0.86 11.46
N ASP A 258 -19.25 0.28 11.36
CA ASP A 258 -19.95 0.90 12.49
C ASP A 258 -21.37 0.32 12.67
N MET A 259 -21.86 -0.36 11.62
CA MET A 259 -23.22 -0.88 11.54
C MET A 259 -23.30 -2.40 11.73
N MET A 260 -22.18 -3.13 11.69
CA MET A 260 -22.19 -4.61 11.70
C MET A 260 -22.97 -5.18 12.89
N SER A 261 -22.80 -4.62 14.09
CA SER A 261 -23.50 -5.07 15.30
C SER A 261 -25.00 -4.73 15.32
N GLN A 262 -25.44 -3.78 14.49
CA GLN A 262 -26.84 -3.37 14.36
C GLN A 262 -27.58 -4.18 13.29
N LEU A 263 -26.86 -4.91 12.43
CA LEU A 263 -27.45 -5.79 11.41
C LEU A 263 -27.73 -7.16 12.03
N THR A 264 -28.86 -7.29 12.71
CA THR A 264 -29.22 -8.50 13.47
C THR A 264 -30.08 -9.49 12.68
N ASP A 265 -30.91 -9.00 11.75
CA ASP A 265 -31.80 -9.85 10.96
C ASP A 265 -31.12 -10.42 9.71
N LEU A 266 -31.58 -11.62 9.31
CA LEU A 266 -31.07 -12.36 8.16
C LEU A 266 -31.21 -11.54 6.86
N ASP A 267 -32.37 -10.94 6.64
CA ASP A 267 -32.69 -10.21 5.41
C ASP A 267 -31.75 -9.02 5.21
N SER A 268 -31.47 -8.24 6.26
CA SER A 268 -30.53 -7.12 6.20
C SER A 268 -29.10 -7.56 5.91
N ARG A 269 -28.64 -8.67 6.52
CA ARG A 269 -27.30 -9.23 6.24
C ARG A 269 -27.18 -9.70 4.79
N VAL A 270 -28.17 -10.45 4.33
CA VAL A 270 -28.25 -10.94 2.93
C VAL A 270 -28.33 -9.78 1.95
N ARG A 271 -29.13 -8.75 2.26
CA ARG A 271 -29.25 -7.54 1.45
C ARG A 271 -27.91 -6.83 1.30
N VAL A 272 -27.19 -6.58 2.40
CA VAL A 272 -25.86 -5.95 2.35
C VAL A 272 -24.88 -6.76 1.50
N ILE A 273 -24.84 -8.09 1.67
CA ILE A 273 -23.97 -8.97 0.88
C ILE A 273 -24.34 -8.90 -0.61
N GLY A 274 -25.62 -8.96 -0.94
CA GLY A 274 -26.13 -8.86 -2.31
C GLY A 274 -25.82 -7.52 -2.97
N GLU A 275 -26.04 -6.41 -2.27
CA GLU A 275 -25.71 -5.06 -2.76
C GLU A 275 -24.20 -4.89 -3.01
N ILE A 276 -23.34 -5.42 -2.13
CA ILE A 276 -21.90 -5.48 -2.35
C ILE A 276 -21.58 -6.32 -3.60
N CYS A 277 -22.20 -7.49 -3.75
CA CYS A 277 -22.04 -8.33 -4.94
C CYS A 277 -22.43 -7.62 -6.24
N HIS A 278 -23.49 -6.79 -6.24
CA HIS A 278 -23.85 -5.96 -7.40
C HIS A 278 -22.72 -5.00 -7.74
N GLY A 279 -22.20 -4.29 -6.74
CA GLY A 279 -21.08 -3.37 -6.91
C GLY A 279 -19.84 -4.08 -7.45
N LEU A 280 -19.45 -5.21 -6.86
CA LEU A 280 -18.31 -6.01 -7.30
C LEU A 280 -18.50 -6.53 -8.72
N TYR A 281 -19.67 -7.05 -9.07
CA TYR A 281 -19.92 -7.51 -10.43
C TYR A 281 -19.75 -6.39 -11.45
N PHE A 282 -20.29 -5.21 -11.16
CA PHE A 282 -20.11 -4.03 -12.00
C PHE A 282 -18.62 -3.67 -12.16
N LEU A 283 -17.85 -3.63 -11.07
CA LEU A 283 -16.41 -3.34 -11.14
C LEU A 283 -15.67 -4.40 -11.96
N HIS A 284 -15.87 -5.69 -11.67
CA HIS A 284 -15.21 -6.81 -12.32
C HIS A 284 -15.51 -6.86 -13.82
N LYS A 285 -16.74 -6.53 -14.23
CA LYS A 285 -17.13 -6.44 -15.65
C LYS A 285 -16.44 -5.30 -16.40
N ASN A 286 -15.99 -4.27 -15.69
CA ASN A 286 -15.22 -3.15 -16.23
C ASN A 286 -13.72 -3.31 -15.97
N GLY A 287 -13.23 -4.54 -15.71
CA GLY A 287 -11.80 -4.82 -15.53
C GLY A 287 -11.21 -4.34 -14.20
N ILE A 288 -12.04 -3.86 -13.27
CA ILE A 288 -11.60 -3.27 -12.00
C ILE A 288 -11.76 -4.29 -10.88
N ILE A 289 -10.66 -4.62 -10.22
CA ILE A 289 -10.65 -5.39 -8.97
C ILE A 289 -10.59 -4.38 -7.82
N HIS A 290 -11.38 -4.56 -6.76
CA HIS A 290 -11.40 -3.63 -5.63
C HIS A 290 -10.10 -3.69 -4.82
N ARG A 291 -9.56 -4.89 -4.55
CA ARG A 291 -8.28 -5.18 -3.86
C ARG A 291 -8.16 -4.76 -2.39
N ASP A 292 -9.10 -3.98 -1.85
CA ASP A 292 -9.12 -3.57 -0.44
C ASP A 292 -10.53 -3.65 0.14
N LEU A 293 -11.30 -4.66 -0.25
CA LEU A 293 -12.66 -4.82 0.26
C LEU A 293 -12.63 -5.12 1.76
N SER A 294 -13.25 -4.25 2.55
CA SER A 294 -13.40 -4.38 4.01
C SER A 294 -14.64 -3.62 4.49
N PRO A 295 -15.13 -3.84 5.72
CA PRO A 295 -16.26 -3.09 6.25
C PRO A 295 -16.04 -1.57 6.34
N ASN A 296 -14.78 -1.11 6.35
CA ASN A 296 -14.45 0.32 6.32
C ASN A 296 -14.66 0.97 4.95
N ASN A 297 -14.66 0.15 3.89
CA ASN A 297 -14.77 0.56 2.49
C ASN A 297 -16.16 0.29 1.89
N VAL A 298 -17.16 0.10 2.76
CA VAL A 298 -18.57 0.02 2.41
C VAL A 298 -19.31 1.06 3.23
N MET A 299 -20.06 1.96 2.59
CA MET A 299 -20.86 2.99 3.25
C MET A 299 -22.34 2.85 2.90
N PHE A 300 -23.22 3.28 3.80
CA PHE A 300 -24.65 3.38 3.52
C PHE A 300 -24.99 4.77 3.01
N ASP A 301 -25.78 4.86 1.94
CA ASP A 301 -26.37 6.13 1.49
C ASP A 301 -27.64 6.49 2.31
N GLU A 302 -28.24 7.65 2.02
CA GLU A 302 -29.46 8.11 2.69
C GLU A 302 -30.65 7.16 2.49
N LYS A 303 -30.62 6.35 1.42
CA LYS A 303 -31.63 5.33 1.11
C LYS A 303 -31.29 3.98 1.74
N LYS A 304 -30.31 3.92 2.64
CA LYS A 304 -29.81 2.71 3.31
C LYS A 304 -29.30 1.63 2.35
N ARG A 305 -28.81 2.03 1.17
CA ARG A 305 -28.14 1.14 0.22
C ARG A 305 -26.64 1.19 0.45
N CYS A 306 -25.97 0.05 0.35
CA CYS A 306 -24.53 -0.03 0.41
C CYS A 306 -23.89 0.51 -0.87
N LYS A 307 -22.80 1.23 -0.70
CA LYS A 307 -21.90 1.71 -1.74
C LYS A 307 -20.47 1.31 -1.40
N LEU A 308 -19.80 0.70 -2.35
CA LEU A 308 -18.36 0.49 -2.34
C LEU A 308 -17.65 1.84 -2.48
N ILE A 309 -16.62 2.08 -1.68
CA ILE A 309 -15.76 3.26 -1.75
C ILE A 309 -14.30 2.82 -1.89
N ASP A 310 -13.41 3.75 -2.21
CA ASP A 310 -11.95 3.51 -2.23
C ASP A 310 -11.51 2.36 -3.16
N PHE A 311 -12.27 2.11 -4.24
CA PHE A 311 -11.86 1.25 -5.34
C PHE A 311 -11.13 2.08 -6.42
N GLY A 312 -10.28 1.44 -7.24
CA GLY A 312 -9.69 2.08 -8.41
C GLY A 312 -8.36 2.81 -8.22
N LEU A 313 -8.08 3.32 -7.02
CA LEU A 313 -6.72 3.75 -6.61
C LEU A 313 -5.92 2.61 -5.97
N ALA A 314 -6.43 1.38 -6.12
CA ALA A 314 -6.26 0.29 -5.18
C ALA A 314 -4.81 -0.17 -5.08
N ARG A 315 -4.15 0.47 -4.11
CA ARG A 315 -2.81 0.30 -3.56
C ARG A 315 -1.66 0.34 -4.55
N TYR A 316 -0.77 1.30 -4.26
CA TYR A 316 0.66 1.10 -4.36
C TYR A 316 1.03 -0.34 -4.04
N ASP A 317 1.49 -1.09 -5.04
CA ASP A 317 2.07 -2.43 -4.91
C ASP A 317 3.44 -2.37 -4.21
N HIS A 318 3.44 -1.80 -3.02
CA HIS A 318 4.15 -2.47 -1.96
C HIS A 318 3.31 -3.73 -1.78
N HIS A 319 3.80 -4.83 -2.34
CA HIS A 319 3.83 -6.12 -1.66
C HIS A 319 3.31 -5.97 -0.21
N PRO A 320 2.51 -6.90 0.33
CA PRO A 320 2.54 -7.19 1.75
C PRO A 320 3.92 -7.71 2.19
N THR A 321 5.01 -7.14 1.71
CA THR A 321 6.17 -6.90 2.53
C THR A 321 5.59 -6.22 3.76
N ILE A 322 5.61 -6.93 4.89
CA ILE A 322 6.57 -6.58 5.93
C ILE A 322 7.53 -5.59 5.28
N THR A 323 7.29 -4.27 5.41
CA THR A 323 8.27 -3.26 4.95
C THR A 323 9.67 -3.76 5.37
N GLN A 324 10.81 -3.28 4.87
CA GLN A 324 12.10 -3.74 5.45
C GLN A 324 12.17 -3.66 7.02
N TYR A 325 11.20 -2.98 7.66
CA TYR A 325 10.89 -2.89 9.08
C TYR A 325 9.59 -3.58 9.61
N GLY A 326 8.89 -4.44 8.86
CA GLY A 326 7.75 -5.25 9.34
C GLY A 326 6.36 -4.61 9.46
N MET A 327 6.07 -3.56 8.70
CA MET A 327 4.76 -2.91 8.69
C MET A 327 3.86 -3.46 7.58
N LEU A 328 2.60 -3.77 7.88
CA LEU A 328 1.59 -4.05 6.87
C LEU A 328 0.73 -2.80 6.66
N ILE A 329 0.48 -2.43 5.40
CA ILE A 329 -0.50 -1.40 5.03
C ILE A 329 -1.81 -2.09 4.62
N GLY A 330 -2.85 -1.97 5.44
CA GLY A 330 -4.22 -2.40 5.17
C GLY A 330 -4.97 -2.96 6.37
N THR A 331 -6.18 -3.50 6.16
CA THR A 331 -6.91 -4.25 7.19
C THR A 331 -6.72 -5.75 6.93
N PRO A 332 -5.65 -6.36 7.47
CA PRO A 332 -5.25 -7.72 7.11
C PRO A 332 -6.31 -8.79 7.34
N THR A 333 -7.20 -8.50 8.28
CA THR A 333 -8.32 -9.35 8.67
C THR A 333 -9.19 -9.80 7.50
N TYR A 334 -9.23 -9.01 6.41
CA TYR A 334 -10.08 -9.29 5.23
C TYR A 334 -9.28 -9.68 3.99
N PHE A 335 -7.98 -9.95 4.13
CA PHE A 335 -7.14 -10.31 2.99
C PHE A 335 -7.47 -11.69 2.45
N SER A 336 -7.48 -11.81 1.13
CA SER A 336 -7.50 -13.10 0.46
C SER A 336 -6.14 -13.79 0.58
N PRO A 337 -6.07 -15.12 0.40
CA PRO A 337 -4.80 -15.85 0.38
C PRO A 337 -3.78 -15.27 -0.60
N GLU A 338 -4.22 -14.79 -1.75
CA GLU A 338 -3.40 -14.15 -2.77
C GLU A 338 -2.95 -12.74 -2.36
N HIS A 339 -3.81 -11.94 -1.71
CA HIS A 339 -3.36 -10.71 -1.04
C HIS A 339 -2.31 -11.04 0.02
N ALA A 340 -2.54 -12.05 0.86
CA ALA A 340 -1.64 -12.45 1.94
C ALA A 340 -0.27 -12.97 1.45
N ARG A 341 -0.18 -13.49 0.22
CA ARG A 341 1.07 -13.94 -0.43
C ARG A 341 1.89 -12.82 -1.04
N CYS A 342 1.35 -11.61 -1.08
CA CYS A 342 2.04 -10.44 -1.61
C CYS A 342 2.37 -10.51 -3.10
N ASP A 343 1.62 -11.29 -3.88
CA ASP A 343 1.84 -11.40 -5.31
C ASP A 343 0.70 -10.70 -6.06
N PRO A 344 0.89 -9.43 -6.48
CA PRO A 344 -0.16 -8.68 -7.18
C PRO A 344 -0.57 -9.31 -8.51
N THR A 345 0.28 -10.15 -9.12
CA THR A 345 -0.04 -10.87 -10.35
C THR A 345 -1.11 -11.95 -10.16
N GLN A 346 -1.34 -12.38 -8.91
CA GLN A 346 -2.36 -13.38 -8.57
C GLN A 346 -3.70 -12.77 -8.15
N LEU A 347 -3.81 -11.45 -8.06
CA LEU A 347 -5.06 -10.79 -7.71
C LEU A 347 -6.05 -10.88 -8.87
N CYS A 348 -7.25 -11.33 -8.55
CA CYS A 348 -8.32 -11.59 -9.51
C CYS A 348 -9.68 -11.16 -8.92
N PRO A 349 -10.76 -11.11 -9.72
CA PRO A 349 -12.11 -10.86 -9.22
C PRO A 349 -12.49 -11.75 -8.02
N GLN A 350 -12.05 -13.01 -8.01
CA GLN A 350 -12.30 -13.96 -6.93
C GLN A 350 -11.59 -13.59 -5.62
N SER A 351 -10.58 -12.71 -5.66
CA SER A 351 -9.95 -12.15 -4.46
C SER A 351 -10.91 -11.29 -3.66
N ASP A 352 -11.70 -10.45 -4.33
CA ASP A 352 -12.72 -9.64 -3.67
C ASP A 352 -13.84 -10.53 -3.10
N LEU A 353 -14.17 -11.63 -3.79
CA LEU A 353 -15.18 -12.59 -3.30
C LEU A 353 -14.74 -13.29 -2.02
N TYR A 354 -13.45 -13.58 -1.87
CA TYR A 354 -12.93 -14.10 -0.62
C TYR A 354 -13.07 -13.06 0.50
N SER A 355 -12.65 -11.82 0.24
CA SER A 355 -12.78 -10.71 1.20
C SER A 355 -14.23 -10.49 1.61
N LEU A 356 -15.19 -10.60 0.68
CA LEU A 356 -16.62 -10.58 0.98
C LEU A 356 -17.05 -11.81 1.79
N GLY A 357 -16.48 -12.98 1.55
CA GLY A 357 -16.68 -14.18 2.37
C GLY A 357 -16.26 -13.96 3.83
N VAL A 358 -15.15 -13.25 4.07
CA VAL A 358 -14.71 -12.86 5.42
C VAL A 358 -15.71 -11.87 6.03
N ILE A 359 -16.19 -10.87 5.27
CA ILE A 359 -17.22 -9.92 5.73
C ILE A 359 -18.51 -10.65 6.08
N ALA A 360 -18.97 -11.58 5.24
CA ALA A 360 -20.16 -12.39 5.48
C ALA A 360 -20.01 -13.23 6.75
N PHE A 361 -18.89 -13.94 6.92
CA PHE A 361 -18.60 -14.66 8.15
C PHE A 361 -18.71 -13.74 9.38
N HIS A 362 -18.14 -12.54 9.30
CA HIS A 362 -18.18 -11.57 10.39
C HIS A 362 -19.60 -11.05 10.65
N LEU A 363 -20.39 -10.74 9.62
CA LEU A 363 -21.79 -10.33 9.78
C LEU A 363 -22.63 -11.39 10.49
N PHE A 364 -22.41 -12.68 10.18
CA PHE A 364 -23.21 -13.76 10.73
C PHE A 364 -22.76 -14.24 12.11
N THR A 365 -21.48 -14.16 12.42
CA THR A 365 -20.91 -14.71 13.67
C THR A 365 -20.49 -13.64 14.69
N GLY A 366 -20.49 -12.36 14.29
CA GLY A 366 -20.03 -11.24 15.13
C GLY A 366 -18.51 -11.10 15.24
N ARG A 367 -17.73 -11.98 14.59
CA ARG A 367 -16.26 -11.87 14.52
C ARG A 367 -15.71 -12.39 13.18
N PRO A 368 -14.53 -11.96 12.71
CA PRO A 368 -13.91 -12.55 11.53
C PRO A 368 -13.50 -14.03 11.77
N PRO A 369 -13.34 -14.83 10.70
CA PRO A 369 -12.97 -16.26 10.79
C PRO A 369 -11.59 -16.44 11.42
N PHE A 370 -10.66 -15.53 11.14
CA PHE A 370 -9.34 -15.49 11.74
C PHE A 370 -9.19 -14.18 12.51
N VAL A 371 -8.83 -14.30 13.79
CA VAL A 371 -8.69 -13.18 14.70
C VAL A 371 -7.21 -12.97 14.98
N TYR A 372 -6.81 -11.70 15.08
CA TYR A 372 -5.47 -11.31 15.49
C TYR A 372 -5.42 -11.17 17.00
N GLU A 373 -4.61 -12.01 17.66
CA GLU A 373 -4.20 -11.78 19.04
C GLU A 373 -2.89 -10.96 19.06
N GLN A 374 -2.86 -9.96 19.93
CA GLN A 374 -1.87 -8.89 20.08
C GLN A 374 -0.43 -9.24 19.61
N GLY A 375 -0.07 -8.83 18.40
CA GLY A 375 1.32 -8.64 17.98
C GLY A 375 1.80 -9.45 16.78
N ASN A 376 1.10 -10.50 16.34
CA ASN A 376 1.59 -11.38 15.28
C ASN A 376 0.75 -11.38 14.00
N TYR A 377 0.97 -10.38 13.14
CA TYR A 377 0.27 -10.27 11.86
C TYR A 377 0.61 -11.44 10.92
N GLU A 378 1.83 -11.99 11.03
CA GLU A 378 2.24 -13.13 10.22
C GLU A 378 1.36 -14.36 10.45
N ASP A 379 0.84 -14.55 11.67
CA ASP A 379 -0.03 -15.68 11.96
C ASP A 379 -1.41 -15.51 11.33
N LEU A 380 -1.93 -14.29 11.29
CA LEU A 380 -3.16 -13.97 10.55
C LEU A 380 -2.98 -14.20 9.04
N VAL A 381 -1.85 -13.80 8.47
CA VAL A 381 -1.48 -14.09 7.07
C VAL A 381 -1.42 -15.59 6.83
N LYS A 382 -0.69 -16.32 7.67
CA LYS A 382 -0.58 -17.78 7.58
C LYS A 382 -1.96 -18.44 7.71
N ALA A 383 -2.84 -17.92 8.55
CA ALA A 383 -4.21 -18.41 8.70
C ALA A 383 -5.01 -18.24 7.40
N HIS A 384 -4.98 -17.05 6.80
CA HIS A 384 -5.61 -16.82 5.51
C HIS A 384 -5.05 -17.75 4.43
N ILE A 385 -3.73 -17.98 4.40
CA ILE A 385 -3.08 -18.82 3.38
C ILE A 385 -3.34 -20.32 3.59
N ARG A 386 -3.34 -20.81 4.84
CA ARG A 386 -3.20 -22.25 5.15
C ARG A 386 -4.33 -22.83 5.97
N LEU A 387 -4.87 -22.11 6.95
CA LEU A 387 -5.82 -22.69 7.89
C LEU A 387 -7.22 -22.74 7.29
N PRO A 388 -7.96 -23.85 7.40
CA PRO A 388 -9.37 -23.86 7.04
C PRO A 388 -10.13 -22.87 7.93
N PRO A 389 -11.13 -22.14 7.40
CA PRO A 389 -11.98 -21.32 8.26
C PRO A 389 -12.77 -22.21 9.23
N PRO A 390 -13.04 -21.74 10.46
CA PRO A 390 -13.98 -22.41 11.36
C PRO A 390 -15.38 -22.47 10.72
N ARG A 391 -16.23 -23.41 11.17
CA ARG A 391 -17.61 -23.47 10.69
C ARG A 391 -18.44 -22.38 11.36
N PRO A 392 -19.14 -21.51 10.62
CA PRO A 392 -20.03 -20.50 11.20
C PRO A 392 -21.01 -21.06 12.23
N ARG A 393 -21.61 -22.23 11.98
CA ARG A 393 -22.60 -22.85 12.88
C ARG A 393 -22.02 -23.40 14.18
N GLU A 394 -20.71 -23.64 14.26
CA GLU A 394 -20.04 -23.94 15.54
C GLU A 394 -20.01 -22.72 16.46
N LEU A 395 -20.13 -21.51 15.92
CA LEU A 395 -20.16 -20.26 16.69
C LEU A 395 -21.59 -19.77 16.93
N VAL A 396 -22.45 -19.88 15.92
CA VAL A 396 -23.85 -19.46 15.96
C VAL A 396 -24.71 -20.55 15.30
N PRO A 397 -25.28 -21.48 16.09
CA PRO A 397 -26.02 -22.64 15.55
C PRO A 397 -27.21 -22.30 14.65
N ASP A 398 -27.82 -21.13 14.86
CA ASP A 398 -29.03 -20.67 14.15
C ASP A 398 -28.74 -20.15 12.73
N ILE A 399 -27.48 -20.12 12.28
CA ILE A 399 -27.16 -19.75 10.89
C ILE A 399 -27.74 -20.81 9.94
N PRO A 400 -28.49 -20.41 8.89
CA PRO A 400 -29.00 -21.34 7.89
C PRO A 400 -27.90 -22.10 7.14
N ASP A 401 -28.19 -23.37 6.80
CA ASP A 401 -27.24 -24.29 6.15
C ASP A 401 -26.72 -23.79 4.80
N ASP A 402 -27.58 -23.14 4.02
CA ASP A 402 -27.24 -22.53 2.73
C ASP A 402 -26.29 -21.34 2.89
N ILE A 403 -26.51 -20.50 3.91
CA ILE A 403 -25.62 -19.38 4.25
C ILE A 403 -24.25 -19.87 4.71
N GLU A 404 -24.18 -20.88 5.59
CA GLU A 404 -22.91 -21.49 5.99
C GLU A 404 -22.15 -22.03 4.77
N THR A 405 -22.86 -22.77 3.91
CA THR A 405 -22.29 -23.35 2.69
C THR A 405 -21.72 -22.25 1.78
N ALA A 406 -22.46 -21.15 1.61
CA ALA A 406 -22.02 -20.02 0.79
C ALA A 406 -20.78 -19.32 1.37
N ILE A 407 -20.73 -19.11 2.70
CA ILE A 407 -19.57 -18.54 3.40
C ILE A 407 -18.33 -19.42 3.20
N LEU A 408 -18.46 -20.73 3.47
CA LEU A 408 -17.34 -21.66 3.36
C LEU A 408 -16.82 -21.76 1.92
N ARG A 409 -17.71 -21.75 0.92
CA ARG A 409 -17.32 -21.73 -0.50
C ARG A 409 -16.56 -20.45 -0.87
N ALA A 410 -16.99 -19.29 -0.38
CA ALA A 410 -16.27 -18.03 -0.61
C ALA A 410 -14.85 -18.05 0.01
N LEU A 411 -14.69 -18.74 1.15
CA LEU A 411 -13.44 -18.83 1.90
C LEU A 411 -12.50 -19.97 1.43
N ASN A 412 -12.81 -20.63 0.31
CA ASN A 412 -11.89 -21.57 -0.33
C ASN A 412 -10.55 -20.92 -0.65
N LYS A 413 -9.45 -21.64 -0.42
CA LYS A 413 -8.10 -21.07 -0.54
C LYS A 413 -7.68 -20.83 -1.99
N ARG A 414 -8.15 -21.69 -2.91
CA ARG A 414 -7.90 -21.56 -4.34
C ARG A 414 -9.01 -20.71 -4.98
N PRO A 415 -8.66 -19.65 -5.73
CA PRO A 415 -9.65 -18.80 -6.40
C PRO A 415 -10.64 -19.58 -7.28
N GLN A 416 -10.21 -20.66 -7.93
CA GLN A 416 -11.03 -21.45 -8.85
C GLN A 416 -12.11 -22.29 -8.13
N GLU A 417 -11.95 -22.54 -6.83
CA GLU A 417 -12.90 -23.29 -6.00
C GLU A 417 -13.96 -22.38 -5.35
N ARG A 418 -13.88 -21.06 -5.58
CA ARG A 418 -14.84 -20.07 -5.10
C ARG A 418 -16.02 -19.93 -6.07
N PHE A 419 -16.76 -18.83 -5.96
CA PHE A 419 -17.78 -18.45 -6.93
C PHE A 419 -17.13 -17.95 -8.22
N LYS A 420 -17.74 -18.27 -9.37
CA LYS A 420 -17.34 -17.82 -10.70
C LYS A 420 -17.35 -16.30 -10.79
N ASP A 421 -18.41 -15.68 -10.26
CA ASP A 421 -18.60 -14.24 -10.21
C ASP A 421 -19.45 -13.83 -9.00
N ALA A 422 -19.55 -12.52 -8.76
CA ALA A 422 -20.28 -11.97 -7.63
C ALA A 422 -21.81 -12.22 -7.71
N LEU A 423 -22.38 -12.43 -8.91
CA LEU A 423 -23.82 -12.73 -9.03
C LEU A 423 -24.12 -14.14 -8.55
N GLU A 424 -23.26 -15.10 -8.90
CA GLU A 424 -23.37 -16.46 -8.38
C GLU A 424 -23.30 -16.47 -6.85
N MET A 425 -22.37 -15.70 -6.28
CA MET A 425 -22.27 -15.53 -4.83
C MET A 425 -23.56 -14.93 -4.24
N ALA A 426 -24.08 -13.84 -4.79
CA ALA A 426 -25.32 -13.22 -4.30
C ALA A 426 -26.51 -14.20 -4.28
N ARG A 427 -26.69 -15.00 -5.33
CA ARG A 427 -27.74 -16.02 -5.39
C ARG A 427 -27.55 -17.11 -4.32
N ALA A 428 -26.31 -17.53 -4.09
CA ALA A 428 -25.99 -18.51 -3.05
C ALA A 428 -26.28 -18.01 -1.63
N PHE A 429 -26.20 -16.70 -1.39
CA PHE A 429 -26.64 -16.06 -0.15
C PHE A 429 -28.15 -15.80 -0.08
N GLY A 430 -28.93 -16.20 -1.08
CA GLY A 430 -30.38 -16.03 -1.10
C GLY A 430 -30.85 -14.61 -1.44
N TYR A 431 -30.00 -13.77 -2.03
CA TYR A 431 -30.38 -12.43 -2.46
C TYR A 431 -31.30 -12.48 -3.69
N LYS A 432 -32.48 -11.87 -3.60
CA LYS A 432 -33.58 -12.01 -4.57
C LYS A 432 -33.91 -10.75 -5.38
N GLU A 433 -33.34 -9.60 -5.04
CA GLU A 433 -33.65 -8.39 -5.81
C GLU A 433 -33.14 -8.51 -7.24
N SER A 434 -33.91 -7.94 -8.17
CA SER A 434 -33.54 -7.96 -9.58
C SER A 434 -32.24 -7.17 -9.76
N PHE A 435 -31.26 -7.78 -10.42
CA PHE A 435 -30.07 -7.07 -10.85
C PHE A 435 -30.48 -6.02 -11.88
N HIS A 436 -30.75 -4.81 -11.40
CA HIS A 436 -30.83 -3.65 -12.26
C HIS A 436 -29.42 -3.40 -12.77
N LEU A 437 -29.10 -3.97 -13.94
CA LEU A 437 -28.08 -3.42 -14.81
C LEU A 437 -28.47 -1.97 -15.02
N GLY A 438 -27.89 -1.07 -14.23
CA GLY A 438 -28.17 0.36 -14.32
C GLY A 438 -28.01 0.78 -15.77
N SER A 439 -29.13 1.17 -16.38
CA SER A 439 -29.11 1.95 -17.61
C SER A 439 -28.25 3.18 -17.37
N LEU A 440 -27.32 3.47 -18.30
CA LEU A 440 -26.32 4.56 -18.31
C LEU A 440 -25.03 4.20 -17.53
N ALA A 441 -24.15 3.34 -18.07
CA ALA A 441 -23.20 3.74 -19.11
C ALA A 441 -22.93 2.67 -20.19
N SER A 442 -23.88 1.77 -20.43
CA SER A 442 -23.83 0.73 -21.46
C SER A 442 -23.97 1.24 -22.90
N GLN A 443 -23.68 2.51 -23.20
CA GLN A 443 -23.45 2.94 -24.59
C GLN A 443 -22.18 3.77 -24.74
N SER A 444 -21.73 4.48 -23.72
CA SER A 444 -20.42 5.18 -23.78
C SER A 444 -19.29 4.24 -23.42
N VAL A 445 -19.47 3.44 -22.37
CA VAL A 445 -18.54 2.37 -21.98
C VAL A 445 -18.70 1.22 -22.97
N GLN A 446 -19.91 0.77 -23.33
CA GLN A 446 -20.04 -0.23 -24.41
C GLN A 446 -19.69 0.30 -25.83
N ARG A 447 -19.72 1.60 -26.17
CA ARG A 447 -19.08 2.06 -27.43
C ARG A 447 -17.56 2.12 -27.31
N ALA A 448 -17.01 2.30 -26.11
CA ALA A 448 -15.59 2.13 -25.84
C ALA A 448 -15.16 0.64 -25.77
N PHE A 449 -16.05 -0.28 -25.38
CA PHE A 449 -15.71 -1.68 -25.05
C PHE A 449 -16.46 -2.75 -25.88
N ALA A 450 -17.51 -2.44 -26.63
CA ALA A 450 -18.40 -3.42 -27.27
C ALA A 450 -19.09 -2.83 -28.52
N GLY A 451 -18.36 -2.70 -29.64
CA GLY A 451 -18.99 -2.30 -30.89
C GLY A 451 -18.09 -2.14 -32.10
N SER A 452 -16.78 -2.19 -31.93
CA SER A 452 -15.84 -2.34 -33.02
C SER A 452 -14.69 -3.19 -32.53
N GLN A 453 -14.29 -4.15 -33.35
CA GLN A 453 -12.92 -4.65 -33.35
C GLN A 453 -12.00 -3.46 -33.65
N PHE A 454 -11.77 -2.58 -32.67
CA PHE A 454 -10.60 -1.73 -32.72
C PHE A 454 -9.45 -2.66 -32.37
N ASN A 455 -8.88 -3.30 -33.38
CA ASN A 455 -7.48 -3.68 -33.34
C ASN A 455 -6.64 -2.40 -33.49
N GLU A 456 -6.90 -1.37 -32.68
CA GLU A 456 -6.20 -0.10 -32.83
C GLU A 456 -4.75 -0.33 -32.43
N PRO A 457 -3.82 -0.16 -33.38
CA PRO A 457 -2.44 -0.44 -33.10
C PRO A 457 -1.89 0.65 -32.17
N LEU A 458 -1.11 0.26 -31.18
CA LEU A 458 -0.41 1.20 -30.32
C LEU A 458 0.61 1.96 -31.16
N LYS A 459 0.46 3.29 -31.22
CA LYS A 459 1.40 4.17 -31.92
C LYS A 459 2.39 4.76 -30.93
N LEU A 460 3.67 4.55 -31.17
CA LEU A 460 4.76 5.02 -30.34
C LEU A 460 5.69 5.90 -31.16
N GLN A 461 5.89 7.14 -30.76
CA GLN A 461 6.82 8.05 -31.41
C GLN A 461 8.19 8.02 -30.73
N ARG A 462 9.25 7.73 -31.49
CA ARG A 462 10.64 7.86 -31.05
C ARG A 462 11.06 9.33 -30.97
N SER A 463 12.12 9.61 -30.24
CA SER A 463 12.73 10.95 -30.14
C SER A 463 13.19 11.53 -31.48
N ASP A 464 13.47 10.69 -32.48
CA ASP A 464 13.82 11.10 -33.85
C ASP A 464 12.59 11.41 -34.74
N GLY A 465 11.37 11.30 -34.18
CA GLY A 465 10.11 11.53 -34.87
C GLY A 465 9.50 10.30 -35.53
N THR A 466 10.22 9.17 -35.61
CA THR A 466 9.73 7.92 -36.20
C THR A 466 8.55 7.36 -35.41
N VAL A 467 7.48 6.97 -36.09
CA VAL A 467 6.31 6.35 -35.46
C VAL A 467 6.32 4.84 -35.66
N LEU A 468 6.40 4.10 -34.56
CA LEU A 468 6.21 2.66 -34.49
C LEU A 468 4.74 2.34 -34.32
N THR A 469 4.25 1.34 -35.03
CA THR A 469 2.86 0.89 -34.96
C THR A 469 2.85 -0.56 -34.51
N ILE A 470 2.33 -0.83 -33.31
CA ILE A 470 2.30 -2.15 -32.70
C ILE A 470 0.90 -2.74 -32.88
N ALA A 471 0.81 -3.85 -33.60
CA ALA A 471 -0.46 -4.54 -33.82
C ALA A 471 -0.81 -5.50 -32.66
N PRO A 472 -2.09 -5.66 -32.31
CA PRO A 472 -2.54 -6.65 -31.32
C PRO A 472 -2.30 -8.10 -31.81
N PRO A 473 -2.35 -9.11 -30.93
CA PRO A 473 -2.73 -9.04 -29.51
C PRO A 473 -1.56 -8.73 -28.57
N GLN A 474 -0.32 -8.83 -29.04
CA GLN A 474 0.87 -8.53 -28.25
C GLN A 474 2.09 -8.40 -29.15
N MET A 475 3.14 -7.76 -28.65
CA MET A 475 4.42 -7.64 -29.32
C MET A 475 5.56 -7.68 -28.31
N HIS A 476 6.58 -8.48 -28.59
CA HIS A 476 7.80 -8.49 -27.79
C HIS A 476 8.62 -7.22 -28.08
N ILE A 477 9.08 -6.59 -27.01
CA ILE A 477 10.00 -5.47 -27.08
C ILE A 477 11.38 -6.03 -27.37
N THR A 478 11.88 -5.81 -28.58
CA THR A 478 13.21 -6.26 -29.01
C THR A 478 14.07 -5.08 -29.44
N ARG A 479 15.38 -5.29 -29.46
CA ARG A 479 16.33 -4.32 -30.00
C ARG A 479 15.96 -3.91 -31.43
N GLU A 480 15.64 -4.88 -32.28
CA GLU A 480 15.25 -4.64 -33.67
C GLU A 480 14.01 -3.72 -33.77
N LEU A 481 13.01 -3.96 -32.92
CA LEU A 481 11.78 -3.17 -32.91
C LEU A 481 11.99 -1.74 -32.39
N ILE A 482 12.78 -1.58 -31.32
CA ILE A 482 12.86 -0.32 -30.59
C ILE A 482 14.03 0.56 -31.03
N ALA A 483 15.22 0.00 -31.18
CA ALA A 483 16.43 0.69 -31.62
C ALA A 483 17.52 -0.34 -31.95
N PRO A 484 17.73 -0.71 -33.23
CA PRO A 484 18.71 -1.73 -33.65
C PRO A 484 20.12 -1.48 -33.13
N ASP A 485 20.51 -0.21 -33.01
CA ASP A 485 21.84 0.23 -32.57
C ASP A 485 22.01 0.29 -31.05
N ASP A 486 20.93 0.12 -30.27
CA ASP A 486 20.99 0.20 -28.81
C ASP A 486 21.32 -1.16 -28.18
N SER A 487 22.60 -1.33 -27.83
CA SER A 487 23.10 -2.56 -27.21
C SER A 487 22.50 -2.86 -25.83
N ALA A 488 21.88 -1.88 -25.16
CA ALA A 488 21.22 -2.07 -23.87
C ALA A 488 19.86 -2.79 -24.00
N ILE A 489 19.29 -2.82 -25.21
CA ILE A 489 18.01 -3.49 -25.47
C ILE A 489 18.26 -4.97 -25.83
N SER A 490 17.42 -5.86 -25.34
CA SER A 490 17.56 -7.30 -25.56
C SER A 490 17.22 -7.66 -27.01
N ARG A 491 18.04 -8.51 -27.65
CA ARG A 491 17.75 -9.02 -29.00
C ARG A 491 16.60 -10.02 -29.02
N ARG A 492 16.30 -10.68 -27.89
CA ARG A 492 15.27 -11.72 -27.79
C ARG A 492 13.96 -11.18 -27.23
N GLU A 493 14.01 -10.65 -26.01
CA GLU A 493 12.85 -10.10 -25.31
C GLU A 493 13.35 -9.17 -24.21
N HIS A 494 12.91 -7.92 -24.23
CA HIS A 494 13.18 -6.89 -23.21
C HIS A 494 11.93 -6.55 -22.38
N GLY A 495 10.76 -7.02 -22.81
CA GLY A 495 9.45 -6.74 -22.23
C GLY A 495 8.38 -7.02 -23.28
N ARG A 496 7.11 -6.73 -23.00
CA ARG A 496 6.02 -6.98 -23.94
C ARG A 496 5.01 -5.85 -23.92
N PHE A 497 4.49 -5.51 -25.09
CA PHE A 497 3.22 -4.82 -25.23
C PHE A 497 2.13 -5.87 -25.34
N VAL A 498 1.06 -5.75 -24.56
CA VAL A 498 -0.06 -6.71 -24.55
C VAL A 498 -1.35 -5.95 -24.68
N TYR A 499 -2.09 -6.23 -25.74
CA TYR A 499 -3.42 -5.73 -25.97
C TYR A 499 -4.42 -6.49 -25.11
N GLN A 500 -5.18 -5.77 -24.30
CA GLN A 500 -6.17 -6.32 -23.40
C GLN A 500 -7.52 -6.46 -24.13
N GLN A 501 -8.34 -7.43 -23.70
CA GLN A 501 -9.69 -7.65 -24.27
C GLN A 501 -10.62 -6.45 -24.08
N ASP A 502 -10.21 -5.51 -23.24
CA ASP A 502 -10.94 -4.35 -22.80
C ASP A 502 -10.50 -3.08 -23.60
N GLY A 503 -9.68 -3.25 -24.65
CA GLY A 503 -9.34 -2.19 -25.61
C GLY A 503 -8.07 -1.40 -25.29
N PHE A 504 -7.42 -1.68 -24.17
CA PHE A 504 -6.22 -0.95 -23.73
C PHE A 504 -4.93 -1.71 -24.01
N TRP A 505 -3.86 -0.94 -24.20
CA TRP A 505 -2.51 -1.49 -24.26
C TRP A 505 -1.87 -1.48 -22.88
N ARG A 506 -1.26 -2.60 -22.51
CA ARG A 506 -0.44 -2.75 -21.31
C ARG A 506 1.01 -3.01 -21.71
N ILE A 507 1.96 -2.49 -20.95
CA ILE A 507 3.36 -2.89 -21.04
C ILE A 507 3.73 -3.76 -19.85
N GLU A 508 4.36 -4.90 -20.11
CA GLU A 508 4.81 -5.85 -19.10
C GLU A 508 6.31 -5.70 -18.85
N PRO A 509 6.76 -5.78 -17.58
CA PRO A 509 8.17 -5.69 -17.24
C PRO A 509 8.95 -6.88 -17.80
N PRO A 510 10.27 -6.72 -18.04
CA PRO A 510 11.12 -7.83 -18.43
C PRO A 510 11.15 -8.94 -17.38
N ALA A 511 11.15 -10.20 -17.84
CA ALA A 511 11.39 -11.36 -16.98
C ALA A 511 12.81 -11.35 -16.36
N GLN A 512 13.77 -10.69 -17.00
CA GLN A 512 15.14 -10.55 -16.50
C GLN A 512 15.33 -9.22 -15.76
N LYS A 513 15.69 -9.28 -14.47
CA LYS A 513 15.90 -8.10 -13.61
C LYS A 513 17.01 -7.14 -14.07
N SER A 514 17.90 -7.58 -14.94
CA SER A 514 18.96 -6.74 -15.52
C SER A 514 18.47 -5.83 -16.66
N LEU A 515 17.27 -6.07 -17.18
CA LEU A 515 16.64 -5.26 -18.21
C LEU A 515 15.69 -4.27 -17.54
N LEU A 516 15.71 -3.01 -17.95
CA LEU A 516 15.00 -1.93 -17.28
C LEU A 516 14.17 -1.18 -18.30
N ILE A 517 12.87 -1.10 -18.04
CA ILE A 517 11.93 -0.23 -18.74
C ILE A 517 11.50 0.84 -17.76
N TYR A 518 11.41 2.08 -18.20
CA TYR A 518 10.87 3.17 -17.40
C TYR A 518 9.65 3.78 -18.10
N ILE A 519 8.67 4.24 -17.33
CA ILE A 519 7.55 5.05 -17.83
C ILE A 519 7.55 6.33 -17.00
N ASP A 520 7.63 7.49 -17.67
CA ASP A 520 7.72 8.80 -17.03
C ASP A 520 8.78 8.82 -15.90
N ASP A 521 9.98 8.30 -16.22
CA ASP A 521 11.13 8.14 -15.33
C ASP A 521 10.95 7.21 -14.11
N THR A 522 9.80 6.54 -14.01
CA THR A 522 9.54 5.51 -12.99
C THR A 522 9.89 4.13 -13.55
N LEU A 523 10.65 3.33 -12.80
CA LEU A 523 10.98 1.96 -13.20
C LEU A 523 9.71 1.11 -13.30
N LEU A 524 9.56 0.37 -14.40
CA LEU A 524 8.47 -0.58 -14.61
C LEU A 524 8.80 -1.90 -13.90
N ASP A 525 8.13 -2.14 -12.78
CA ASP A 525 8.23 -3.35 -11.95
C ASP A 525 6.96 -4.22 -12.02
N GLU A 526 5.84 -3.68 -12.51
CA GLU A 526 4.57 -4.36 -12.70
C GLU A 526 3.97 -4.13 -14.10
N PRO A 527 3.13 -5.06 -14.62
CA PRO A 527 2.37 -4.81 -15.83
C PRO A 527 1.53 -3.53 -15.70
N THR A 528 1.71 -2.54 -16.58
CA THR A 528 0.97 -1.28 -16.48
C THR A 528 0.32 -0.81 -17.76
N LEU A 529 -0.90 -0.26 -17.64
CA LEU A 529 -1.63 0.32 -18.76
C LEU A 529 -0.88 1.52 -19.33
N LEU A 530 -0.93 1.67 -20.64
CA LEU A 530 -0.33 2.77 -21.39
C LEU A 530 -1.40 3.82 -21.69
N GLY A 531 -1.15 5.03 -21.22
CA GLY A 531 -1.93 6.22 -21.53
C GLY A 531 -1.30 7.02 -22.67
N LYS A 532 -2.13 7.81 -23.37
CA LYS A 532 -1.64 8.78 -24.34
C LYS A 532 -0.72 9.80 -23.65
N GLY A 533 0.45 10.03 -24.22
CA GLY A 533 1.49 10.93 -23.70
C GLY A 533 2.51 10.25 -22.79
N ASP A 534 2.31 8.99 -22.39
CA ASP A 534 3.27 8.26 -21.57
C ASP A 534 4.64 8.17 -22.25
N ARG A 535 5.71 8.47 -21.51
CA ARG A 535 7.10 8.40 -22.01
C ARG A 535 7.78 7.12 -21.56
N ILE A 536 7.91 6.17 -22.47
CA ILE A 536 8.53 4.87 -22.24
C ILE A 536 10.02 4.93 -22.59
N ARG A 537 10.90 4.77 -21.60
CA ARG A 537 12.35 4.71 -21.81
C ARG A 537 12.87 3.28 -21.70
N ILE A 538 13.50 2.81 -22.77
CA ILE A 538 14.06 1.45 -22.91
C ILE A 538 15.49 1.59 -23.44
N GLY A 539 16.46 1.15 -22.64
CA GLY A 539 17.86 1.48 -22.90
C GLY A 539 18.07 3.00 -22.92
N LYS A 540 18.62 3.51 -24.03
CA LYS A 540 18.82 4.94 -24.31
C LYS A 540 17.66 5.57 -25.08
N THR A 541 16.72 4.77 -25.55
CA THR A 541 15.61 5.23 -26.41
C THR A 541 14.42 5.64 -25.56
N THR A 542 13.80 6.77 -25.91
CA THR A 542 12.52 7.20 -25.32
C THR A 542 11.44 7.19 -26.40
N LEU A 543 10.30 6.59 -26.07
CA LEU A 543 9.11 6.47 -26.90
C LEU A 543 7.97 7.24 -26.23
N THR A 544 7.16 7.93 -27.01
CA THR A 544 5.95 8.62 -26.53
C THR A 544 4.73 7.93 -27.10
N VAL A 545 3.76 7.58 -26.25
CA VAL A 545 2.47 7.02 -26.69
C VAL A 545 1.64 8.13 -27.34
N LEU A 546 1.18 7.94 -28.58
CA LEU A 546 0.46 8.96 -29.38
C LEU A 546 -1.05 9.01 -29.14
#